data_AF-A0AAD4KCF6-F1
#
_entry.id   AF-A0AAD4KCF6-F1
#
_cell.length_a   1.000
_cell.length_b   1.000
_cell.length_c   1.000
_cell.angle_alpha   90.00
_cell.angle_beta   90.00
_cell.angle_gamma   90.00
#
_symmetry.space_group_name_H-M   'P 1'
#
loop_
_entity.id
_entity.type
_entity.pdbx_description
1 polymer ?
#
loop_
_entity_poly.entity_id
_entity_poly.type
_entity_poly.pdbx_seq_one_letter_code
_entity_poly.pdbx_strand_id
1 'polypeptide(L)'
;MSKVCAIPQSPQQLIYTLYKDIAMAELMAYILNEYSLMIRHVSNQDNFSVEINNIRNNYENITENALDSLIKALRLATRGVWHCDPEKHIYKVTYDEVTRLLQGYVENEVNLNNEDSCSKTCPDYQNTTRTGCFEDEFCSKQPQCSGKIYDCQFFDSDVSVCQSPVNSNRRYEYIEYSNGNTLGEYNGCWRDVDKVESWNRWIFTKCSYCFCLCDELGPKSDRYFNLRETISDVKANKVVTGVRFIKKNRVFHIQIQQGQLLPRGAINESTLDWIPVDDYKINDTTVMDGVDYHTLTYTSRSLDLTEIKKSDDPSFVVTGVRLGSWFGLNLEVHFSKFDFVKGELVEPEVNGVWETNNIYARERVNPDNADLPTRAKKKLFETLVPKSDQYNQFVEFVNTGVDKDAAQATVPFIDIREVVSIPPVPLGGIGLSYKGKEGYGGFVLPEIINYDILPYIPVPKTPSK
;
A
#
# COMPACT_ATOMS: atom_id res chain seq x y z
N MET A 1 6.54 17.19 13.76
CA MET A 1 5.29 16.47 14.05
C MET A 1 5.43 15.05 13.49
N SER A 2 5.18 14.06 14.35
CA SER A 2 5.01 12.61 14.09
C SER A 2 6.11 11.83 13.34
N LYS A 3 7.08 11.26 14.09
CA LYS A 3 7.90 10.09 13.68
C LYS A 3 7.21 8.77 14.06
N VAL A 4 5.88 8.69 13.96
CA VAL A 4 5.11 7.50 14.43
C VAL A 4 5.40 6.25 13.58
N CYS A 5 5.85 6.41 12.34
CA CYS A 5 6.13 5.31 11.41
C CYS A 5 7.54 4.68 11.50
N ALA A 6 8.39 5.16 12.43
CA ALA A 6 9.79 4.74 12.51
C ALA A 6 9.99 3.49 13.38
N ILE A 7 9.01 3.20 14.23
CA ILE A 7 9.03 2.08 15.17
C ILE A 7 7.98 1.07 14.69
N PRO A 8 8.30 -0.23 14.64
CA PRO A 8 7.32 -1.27 14.30
C PRO A 8 6.38 -1.55 15.48
N GLN A 9 5.80 -0.50 16.07
CA GLN A 9 4.84 -0.56 17.17
C GLN A 9 3.85 0.58 17.02
N SER A 10 2.58 0.30 17.27
CA SER A 10 1.61 1.39 17.38
C SER A 10 1.85 2.17 18.68
N PRO A 11 1.54 3.48 18.72
CA PRO A 11 1.59 4.24 19.97
C PRO A 11 0.81 3.57 21.10
N GLN A 12 -0.36 2.98 20.81
CA GLN A 12 -1.14 2.26 21.81
C GLN A 12 -0.38 1.03 22.36
N GLN A 13 0.26 0.25 21.48
CA GLN A 13 1.08 -0.90 21.88
C GLN A 13 2.30 -0.48 22.72
N LEU A 14 3.00 0.59 22.33
CA LEU A 14 4.15 1.11 23.05
C LEU A 14 3.75 1.55 24.47
N ILE A 15 2.66 2.31 24.60
CA ILE A 15 2.14 2.78 25.90
C ILE A 15 1.78 1.60 26.79
N TYR A 16 1.10 0.59 26.24
CA TYR A 16 0.72 -0.59 27.01
C TYR A 16 1.91 -1.43 27.45
N THR A 17 2.92 -1.57 26.59
CA THR A 17 4.16 -2.29 26.91
C THR A 17 4.91 -1.57 28.04
N LEU A 18 5.03 -0.25 27.96
CA LEU A 18 5.61 0.57 29.03
C LEU A 18 4.87 0.40 30.36
N TYR A 19 3.53 0.39 30.33
CA TYR A 19 2.74 0.15 31.53
C TYR A 19 3.00 -1.25 32.13
N LYS A 20 3.10 -2.29 31.30
CA LYS A 20 3.44 -3.64 31.77
C LYS A 20 4.78 -3.66 32.49
N ASP A 21 5.79 -3.00 31.93
CA ASP A 21 7.13 -2.93 32.52
C ASP A 21 7.10 -2.20 33.87
N ILE A 22 6.40 -1.07 33.94
CA ILE A 22 6.20 -0.31 35.20
C ILE A 22 5.45 -1.16 36.22
N ALA A 23 4.31 -1.76 35.85
CA ALA A 23 3.50 -2.57 36.75
C ALA A 23 4.27 -3.79 37.29
N MET A 24 5.10 -4.42 36.45
CA MET A 24 5.96 -5.52 36.88
C MET A 24 7.04 -5.07 37.85
N ALA A 25 7.70 -3.93 37.58
CA ALA A 25 8.70 -3.36 38.48
C ALA A 25 8.11 -2.97 39.84
N GLU A 26 6.93 -2.34 39.85
CA GLU A 26 6.20 -1.99 41.08
C GLU A 26 5.80 -3.24 41.88
N LEU A 27 5.34 -4.29 41.19
CA LEU A 27 5.02 -5.57 41.84
C LEU A 27 6.26 -6.22 42.46
N MET A 28 7.40 -6.24 41.75
CA MET A 28 8.66 -6.75 42.27
C MET A 28 9.13 -5.95 43.49
N ALA A 29 9.03 -4.62 43.45
CA ALA A 29 9.38 -3.74 44.56
C ALA A 29 8.48 -3.99 45.78
N TYR A 30 7.17 -4.13 45.57
CA TYR A 30 6.21 -4.48 46.60
C TYR A 30 6.58 -5.81 47.29
N ILE A 31 6.80 -6.87 46.50
CA ILE A 31 7.17 -8.21 47.01
C ILE A 31 8.50 -8.16 47.78
N LEU A 32 9.51 -7.47 47.26
CA LEU A 32 10.82 -7.36 47.91
C LEU A 32 10.73 -6.65 49.25
N ASN A 33 9.96 -5.56 49.32
CA ASN A 33 9.74 -4.82 50.56
C ASN A 33 8.99 -5.67 51.59
N GLU A 34 7.90 -6.33 51.20
CA GLU A 34 7.15 -7.22 52.08
C GLU A 34 8.02 -8.38 52.60
N TYR A 35 8.79 -9.02 51.72
CA TYR A 35 9.72 -10.09 52.08
C TYR A 35 10.83 -9.62 53.04
N SER A 36 11.37 -8.40 52.84
CA SER A 36 12.37 -7.83 53.73
C SER A 36 11.86 -7.63 55.16
N LEU A 37 10.60 -7.20 55.31
CA LEU A 37 9.96 -7.04 56.62
C LEU A 37 9.67 -8.39 57.26
N MET A 38 9.26 -9.39 56.47
CA MET A 38 9.05 -10.76 56.95
C MET A 38 10.35 -11.36 57.54
N ILE A 39 11.49 -11.20 56.87
CA ILE A 39 12.79 -11.67 57.38
C ILE A 39 13.13 -10.97 58.70
N ARG A 40 12.92 -9.66 58.80
CA ARG A 40 13.17 -8.89 60.03
C ARG A 40 12.28 -9.34 61.18
N HIS A 41 11.01 -9.63 60.91
CA HIS A 41 10.07 -10.15 61.91
C HIS A 41 10.58 -11.46 62.52
N VAL A 42 11.00 -12.41 61.67
CA VAL A 42 11.52 -13.72 62.10
C VAL A 42 12.86 -13.58 62.85
N SER A 43 13.72 -12.65 62.45
CA SER A 43 15.07 -12.50 63.01
C SER A 43 15.10 -11.75 64.34
N ASN A 44 14.28 -10.70 64.50
CA ASN A 44 14.36 -9.77 65.63
C ASN A 44 13.14 -9.83 66.58
N GLN A 45 12.09 -10.62 66.27
CA GLN A 45 10.82 -10.64 67.01
C GLN A 45 10.06 -9.29 67.07
N ASP A 46 10.38 -8.34 66.18
CA ASP A 46 9.72 -7.04 66.08
C ASP A 46 8.39 -7.12 65.30
N ASN A 47 7.36 -6.35 65.66
CA ASN A 47 6.08 -6.29 64.93
C ASN A 47 6.09 -5.19 63.84
N PHE A 48 5.90 -5.58 62.58
CA PHE A 48 5.92 -4.67 61.41
C PHE A 48 4.54 -4.48 60.73
N SER A 49 3.44 -4.69 61.47
CA SER A 49 2.08 -4.65 60.89
C SER A 49 1.72 -3.30 60.25
N VAL A 50 2.23 -2.19 60.81
CA VAL A 50 1.96 -0.83 60.30
C VAL A 50 2.70 -0.60 58.99
N GLU A 51 3.98 -1.00 58.92
CA GLU A 51 4.82 -0.87 57.74
C GLU A 51 4.27 -1.72 56.58
N ILE A 52 3.84 -2.95 56.86
CA ILE A 52 3.20 -3.82 55.86
C ILE A 52 1.95 -3.15 55.29
N ASN A 53 1.07 -2.61 56.14
CA ASN A 53 -0.11 -1.90 55.68
C ASN A 53 0.23 -0.64 54.87
N ASN A 54 1.26 0.11 55.27
CA ASN A 54 1.70 1.29 54.52
C ASN A 54 2.25 0.93 53.13
N ILE A 55 3.05 -0.13 53.04
CA ILE A 55 3.58 -0.63 51.76
C ILE A 55 2.45 -1.09 50.84
N ARG A 56 1.46 -1.81 51.39
CA ARG A 56 0.27 -2.26 50.65
C ARG A 56 -0.55 -1.08 50.12
N ASN A 57 -0.91 -0.14 50.99
CA ASN A 57 -1.69 1.04 50.61
C ASN A 57 -0.94 1.88 49.55
N ASN A 58 0.37 2.00 49.66
CA ASN A 58 1.19 2.71 48.69
C ASN A 58 1.19 2.01 47.32
N TYR A 59 1.37 0.68 47.29
CA TYR A 59 1.31 -0.11 46.07
C TYR A 59 -0.07 -0.02 45.38
N GLU A 60 -1.15 -0.12 46.16
CA GLU A 60 -2.53 0.03 45.66
C GLU A 60 -2.73 1.42 45.03
N ASN A 61 -2.37 2.49 45.72
CA ASN A 61 -2.49 3.87 45.22
C ASN A 61 -1.67 4.10 43.93
N ILE A 62 -0.43 3.61 43.86
CA ILE A 62 0.42 3.74 42.67
C ILE A 62 -0.22 2.99 41.49
N THR A 63 -0.69 1.78 41.73
CA THR A 63 -1.31 0.92 40.71
C THR A 63 -2.58 1.56 40.14
N GLU A 64 -3.45 2.09 40.99
CA GLU A 64 -4.68 2.78 40.57
C GLU A 64 -4.38 4.02 39.73
N ASN A 65 -3.43 4.87 40.17
CA ASN A 65 -3.03 6.08 39.45
C ASN A 65 -2.38 5.77 38.09
N ALA A 66 -1.55 4.73 38.04
CA ALA A 66 -0.92 4.27 36.81
C ALA A 66 -1.97 3.73 35.83
N LEU A 67 -2.96 2.99 36.32
CA LEU A 67 -4.03 2.41 35.50
C LEU A 67 -4.98 3.49 34.95
N ASP A 68 -5.35 4.50 35.75
CA ASP A 68 -6.13 5.65 35.27
C ASP A 68 -5.36 6.44 34.19
N SER A 69 -4.06 6.66 34.39
CA SER A 69 -3.18 7.31 33.42
C SER A 69 -3.07 6.51 32.12
N LEU A 70 -2.95 5.18 32.23
CA LEU A 70 -2.94 4.27 31.08
C LEU A 70 -4.22 4.39 30.26
N ILE A 71 -5.40 4.26 30.89
CA ILE A 71 -6.68 4.33 30.18
C ILE A 71 -6.82 5.64 29.40
N LYS A 72 -6.44 6.77 30.02
CA LYS A 72 -6.47 8.09 29.36
C LYS A 72 -5.52 8.14 28.17
N ALA A 73 -4.32 7.59 28.29
CA ALA A 73 -3.33 7.56 27.22
C ALA A 73 -3.76 6.65 26.05
N LEU A 74 -4.28 5.44 26.34
CA LEU A 74 -4.71 4.49 25.32
C LEU A 74 -5.90 4.98 24.50
N ARG A 75 -6.81 5.78 25.09
CA ARG A 75 -7.94 6.41 24.38
C ARG A 75 -7.50 7.43 23.34
N LEU A 76 -6.34 8.07 23.54
CA LEU A 76 -5.79 9.08 22.62
C LEU A 76 -4.80 8.49 21.62
N ALA A 77 -4.26 7.32 21.91
CA ALA A 77 -3.21 6.69 21.12
C ALA A 77 -3.76 5.97 19.88
N THR A 78 -3.09 6.14 18.74
CA THR A 78 -3.45 5.42 17.51
C THR A 78 -3.00 3.96 17.57
N ARG A 79 -3.70 3.12 16.80
CA ARG A 79 -3.42 1.67 16.66
C ARG A 79 -2.74 1.31 15.34
N GLY A 80 -2.68 2.24 14.39
CA GLY A 80 -2.07 2.06 13.08
C GLY A 80 -0.55 1.88 13.15
N VAL A 81 -0.03 1.00 12.31
CA VAL A 81 1.39 0.79 12.08
C VAL A 81 1.63 0.73 10.57
N TRP A 82 2.56 1.54 10.11
CA TRP A 82 3.02 1.61 8.74
C TRP A 82 4.48 2.03 8.71
N HIS A 83 5.18 1.76 7.61
CA HIS A 83 6.58 2.15 7.49
C HIS A 83 6.75 3.62 7.14
N CYS A 84 7.79 4.29 7.65
CA CYS A 84 8.28 5.54 7.05
C CYS A 84 8.97 5.27 5.70
N ASP A 85 9.27 6.31 4.93
CA ASP A 85 10.10 6.16 3.73
C ASP A 85 11.48 5.57 4.06
N PRO A 86 11.97 4.62 3.26
CA PRO A 86 13.33 4.10 3.42
C PRO A 86 14.34 5.20 3.12
N GLU A 87 15.61 4.98 3.47
CA GLU A 87 16.65 5.95 3.13
C GLU A 87 16.83 6.13 1.63
N LYS A 88 16.67 5.04 0.89
CA LYS A 88 16.69 4.97 -0.55
C LYS A 88 15.65 3.95 -1.01
N HIS A 89 14.85 4.34 -1.99
CA HIS A 89 13.95 3.41 -2.66
C HIS A 89 14.75 2.54 -3.63
N ILE A 90 14.60 1.22 -3.50
CA ILE A 90 15.30 0.22 -4.31
C ILE A 90 14.24 -0.67 -4.97
N TYR A 91 14.26 -0.72 -6.30
CA TYR A 91 13.34 -1.51 -7.11
C TYR A 91 13.42 -3.00 -6.72
N LYS A 92 12.25 -3.64 -6.55
CA LYS A 92 12.07 -5.03 -6.09
C LYS A 92 12.59 -5.34 -4.68
N VAL A 93 12.97 -4.33 -3.91
CA VAL A 93 13.37 -4.48 -2.49
C VAL A 93 12.46 -3.66 -1.59
N THR A 94 12.27 -2.38 -1.89
CA THR A 94 11.39 -1.49 -1.12
C THR A 94 10.11 -1.14 -1.87
N TYR A 95 10.15 -1.16 -3.20
CA TYR A 95 8.98 -0.89 -4.03
C TYR A 95 8.99 -1.73 -5.31
N ASP A 96 7.82 -1.87 -5.92
CA ASP A 96 7.66 -2.37 -7.28
C ASP A 96 6.65 -1.46 -8.01
N GLU A 97 6.48 -1.66 -9.32
CA GLU A 97 5.70 -0.78 -10.17
C GLU A 97 4.74 -1.58 -11.07
N VAL A 98 3.60 -0.96 -11.36
CA VAL A 98 2.79 -1.33 -12.51
C VAL A 98 3.56 -0.91 -13.77
N THR A 99 3.61 -1.77 -14.78
CA THR A 99 4.40 -1.50 -15.99
C THR A 99 3.55 -1.45 -17.24
N ARG A 100 3.90 -0.51 -18.13
CA ARG A 100 3.32 -0.30 -19.46
C ARG A 100 1.82 0.01 -19.50
N LEU A 101 1.22 0.46 -18.40
CA LEU A 101 -0.13 1.03 -18.38
C LEU A 101 -0.05 2.52 -18.76
N LEU A 102 -0.68 2.89 -19.88
CA LEU A 102 -0.75 4.25 -20.41
C LEU A 102 0.62 4.87 -20.71
N GLN A 103 1.55 4.10 -21.24
CA GLN A 103 2.92 4.57 -21.47
C GLN A 103 3.01 5.49 -22.69
N GLY A 104 3.77 6.59 -22.60
CA GLY A 104 4.00 7.52 -23.71
C GLY A 104 4.52 6.82 -24.97
N TYR A 105 3.91 7.15 -26.11
CA TYR A 105 4.12 6.53 -27.42
C TYR A 105 4.07 7.58 -28.53
N VAL A 106 5.07 7.61 -29.39
CA VAL A 106 5.12 8.52 -30.54
C VAL A 106 4.66 7.77 -31.78
N GLU A 107 3.71 8.33 -32.55
CA GLU A 107 3.21 7.70 -33.77
C GLU A 107 2.78 8.74 -34.80
N ASN A 108 2.90 8.42 -36.08
CA ASN A 108 2.45 9.31 -37.14
C ASN A 108 0.93 9.21 -37.35
N GLU A 109 0.26 10.34 -37.62
CA GLU A 109 -1.18 10.41 -37.92
C GLU A 109 -1.63 9.38 -38.95
N VAL A 110 -0.79 9.12 -39.97
CA VAL A 110 -1.06 8.14 -41.03
C VAL A 110 -1.31 6.72 -40.50
N ASN A 111 -0.66 6.36 -39.38
CA ASN A 111 -0.73 5.03 -38.77
C ASN A 111 -1.82 4.90 -37.70
N LEU A 112 -2.56 5.99 -37.42
CA LEU A 112 -3.58 6.08 -36.38
C LEU A 112 -5.01 5.92 -36.91
N ASN A 113 -5.18 5.59 -38.19
CA ASN A 113 -6.46 5.38 -38.85
C ASN A 113 -6.37 4.33 -39.96
N ASN A 114 -7.51 3.76 -40.36
CA ASN A 114 -7.55 2.66 -41.34
C ASN A 114 -7.43 3.16 -42.80
N GLU A 115 -7.59 4.46 -43.02
CA GLU A 115 -7.55 5.08 -44.34
C GLU A 115 -6.13 5.48 -44.77
N ASP A 116 -5.11 5.15 -43.96
CA ASP A 116 -3.72 5.60 -44.09
C ASP A 116 -3.67 7.11 -44.37
N SER A 117 -4.48 7.92 -43.69
CA SER A 117 -4.73 9.33 -44.03
C SER A 117 -4.21 10.29 -42.97
N CYS A 118 -3.94 11.54 -43.36
CA CYS A 118 -3.56 12.62 -42.43
C CYS A 118 -4.55 13.78 -42.51
N SER A 119 -5.84 13.45 -42.70
CA SER A 119 -6.92 14.44 -42.77
C SER A 119 -7.37 14.94 -41.41
N LYS A 120 -6.90 14.29 -40.34
CA LYS A 120 -7.17 14.62 -38.94
C LYS A 120 -5.88 15.11 -38.29
N THR A 121 -6.04 15.78 -37.16
CA THR A 121 -4.95 16.27 -36.32
C THR A 121 -4.73 15.33 -35.11
N CYS A 122 -3.55 15.35 -34.51
CA CYS A 122 -3.26 14.54 -33.31
C CYS A 122 -4.36 14.57 -32.23
N PRO A 123 -4.93 15.74 -31.82
CA PRO A 123 -6.00 15.77 -30.83
C PRO A 123 -7.31 15.07 -31.24
N ASP A 124 -7.53 14.77 -32.52
CA ASP A 124 -8.72 14.02 -32.96
C ASP A 124 -8.64 12.53 -32.58
N TYR A 125 -7.44 12.03 -32.24
CA TYR A 125 -7.19 10.64 -31.87
C TYR A 125 -7.25 10.42 -30.36
N GLN A 126 -8.45 10.57 -29.77
CA GLN A 126 -8.67 10.35 -28.34
C GLN A 126 -8.71 8.85 -27.95
N ASN A 127 -9.11 7.99 -28.89
CA ASN A 127 -9.14 6.53 -28.71
C ASN A 127 -9.03 5.88 -30.10
N THR A 128 -7.89 5.26 -30.37
CA THR A 128 -7.61 4.60 -31.64
C THR A 128 -6.73 3.37 -31.40
N THR A 129 -6.34 2.72 -32.49
CA THR A 129 -5.34 1.65 -32.51
C THR A 129 -4.38 1.91 -33.65
N ARG A 130 -3.16 1.41 -33.54
CA ARG A 130 -2.23 1.41 -34.66
C ARG A 130 -2.72 0.45 -35.74
N THR A 131 -2.86 0.93 -36.96
CA THR A 131 -3.44 0.18 -38.09
C THR A 131 -2.38 -0.38 -39.04
N GLY A 132 -1.19 0.23 -39.05
CA GLY A 132 -0.10 -0.17 -39.94
C GLY A 132 1.23 0.50 -39.62
N CYS A 133 2.13 0.42 -40.59
CA CYS A 133 3.39 1.16 -40.58
C CYS A 133 3.65 1.65 -42.00
N PHE A 134 3.22 2.87 -42.30
CA PHE A 134 3.40 3.47 -43.60
C PHE A 134 4.88 3.55 -43.96
N GLU A 135 5.25 2.97 -45.11
CA GLU A 135 6.59 2.98 -45.71
C GLU A 135 7.76 2.60 -44.77
N ASP A 136 7.51 1.75 -43.77
CA ASP A 136 8.51 1.36 -42.77
C ASP A 136 9.22 2.57 -42.12
N GLU A 137 8.49 3.68 -41.92
CA GLU A 137 8.97 4.89 -41.25
C GLU A 137 9.36 4.62 -39.77
N PHE A 138 9.30 5.63 -38.89
CA PHE A 138 9.66 5.50 -37.49
C PHE A 138 8.97 4.34 -36.75
N CYS A 139 7.73 4.01 -37.14
CA CYS A 139 6.97 2.87 -36.62
C CYS A 139 7.67 1.50 -36.79
N SER A 140 8.63 1.37 -37.72
CA SER A 140 9.43 0.14 -37.90
C SER A 140 10.64 0.08 -36.96
N LYS A 141 11.09 1.25 -36.46
CA LYS A 141 12.29 1.41 -35.64
C LYS A 141 12.02 1.33 -34.15
N GLN A 142 10.78 1.55 -33.72
CA GLN A 142 10.37 1.53 -32.32
C GLN A 142 9.57 0.28 -31.95
N PRO A 143 9.51 -0.10 -30.66
CA PRO A 143 8.56 -1.11 -30.20
C PRO A 143 7.13 -0.70 -30.53
N GLN A 144 6.36 -1.60 -31.13
CA GLN A 144 4.98 -1.32 -31.51
C GLN A 144 4.10 -1.13 -30.26
N CYS A 145 3.03 -0.34 -30.38
CA CYS A 145 1.90 -0.39 -29.46
C CYS A 145 0.87 -1.38 -30.01
N SER A 146 0.74 -2.57 -29.38
CA SER A 146 -0.21 -3.60 -29.85
C SER A 146 -1.61 -3.48 -29.23
N GLY A 147 -1.80 -2.50 -28.34
CA GLY A 147 -3.06 -2.23 -27.66
C GLY A 147 -3.78 -1.00 -28.21
N LYS A 148 -4.51 -0.34 -27.31
CA LYS A 148 -5.21 0.92 -27.65
C LYS A 148 -4.29 2.12 -27.43
N ILE A 149 -4.52 3.15 -28.22
CA ILE A 149 -3.82 4.43 -28.18
C ILE A 149 -4.82 5.50 -27.77
N TYR A 150 -4.47 6.28 -26.76
CA TYR A 150 -5.34 7.27 -26.13
C TYR A 150 -4.70 8.65 -26.11
N ASP A 151 -5.55 9.68 -26.01
CA ASP A 151 -5.20 11.05 -25.63
C ASP A 151 -4.00 11.62 -26.41
N CYS A 152 -4.00 11.45 -27.73
CA CYS A 152 -2.95 11.96 -28.61
C CYS A 152 -2.87 13.49 -28.63
N GLN A 153 -1.65 14.02 -28.70
CA GLN A 153 -1.34 15.44 -28.65
C GLN A 153 -0.27 15.79 -29.69
N PHE A 154 -0.36 17.01 -30.22
CA PHE A 154 0.65 17.58 -31.11
C PHE A 154 1.54 18.54 -30.31
N PHE A 155 2.86 18.40 -30.43
CA PHE A 155 3.84 19.28 -29.78
C PHE A 155 4.65 20.09 -30.80
N ASP A 156 5.24 19.43 -31.80
CA ASP A 156 5.96 20.04 -32.92
C ASP A 156 6.06 19.05 -34.08
N SER A 157 6.48 19.51 -35.26
CA SER A 157 6.61 18.65 -36.44
C SER A 157 7.85 17.79 -36.48
N ASP A 158 8.96 18.22 -35.89
CA ASP A 158 10.22 17.47 -35.97
C ASP A 158 10.58 16.96 -34.59
N VAL A 159 10.81 15.64 -34.51
CA VAL A 159 10.94 14.91 -33.25
C VAL A 159 12.24 14.10 -33.28
N SER A 160 13.02 14.20 -32.21
CA SER A 160 14.20 13.39 -31.94
C SER A 160 13.90 12.49 -30.74
N VAL A 161 13.82 11.18 -30.97
CA VAL A 161 13.46 10.21 -29.95
C VAL A 161 14.70 9.44 -29.50
N CYS A 162 15.01 9.51 -28.21
CA CYS A 162 16.02 8.64 -27.62
C CYS A 162 15.37 7.35 -27.12
N GLN A 163 15.61 6.23 -27.81
CA GLN A 163 15.04 4.95 -27.43
C GLN A 163 15.69 4.37 -26.16
N SER A 164 14.85 3.77 -25.31
CA SER A 164 15.33 3.02 -24.15
C SER A 164 16.02 1.70 -24.54
N PRO A 165 16.89 1.15 -23.66
CA PRO A 165 17.44 -0.19 -23.81
C PRO A 165 16.37 -1.27 -24.04
N VAL A 166 16.69 -2.28 -24.85
CA VAL A 166 15.75 -3.37 -25.20
C VAL A 166 15.21 -4.09 -23.97
N ASN A 167 15.98 -4.19 -22.88
CA ASN A 167 15.55 -4.83 -21.64
C ASN A 167 14.87 -3.89 -20.65
N SER A 168 14.67 -2.61 -21.02
CA SER A 168 13.96 -1.63 -20.20
C SER A 168 12.44 -1.84 -20.28
N ASN A 169 11.74 -1.47 -19.20
CA ASN A 169 10.29 -1.31 -19.19
C ASN A 169 9.86 -0.04 -19.95
N ARG A 170 10.75 0.94 -20.07
CA ARG A 170 10.57 2.20 -20.79
C ARG A 170 10.64 2.00 -22.31
N ARG A 171 9.96 2.85 -23.07
CA ARG A 171 10.09 2.97 -24.54
C ARG A 171 11.15 4.00 -24.90
N TYR A 172 11.15 5.13 -24.21
CA TYR A 172 12.04 6.27 -24.47
C TYR A 172 12.73 6.73 -23.19
N GLU A 173 13.95 7.25 -23.31
CA GLU A 173 14.60 7.97 -22.20
C GLU A 173 14.13 9.43 -22.18
N TYR A 174 14.13 10.08 -23.35
CA TYR A 174 13.61 11.42 -23.58
C TYR A 174 13.16 11.59 -25.03
N ILE A 175 12.37 12.64 -25.28
CA ILE A 175 11.94 13.08 -26.62
C ILE A 175 12.24 14.57 -26.74
N GLU A 176 12.90 14.99 -27.81
CA GLU A 176 13.28 16.38 -28.06
C GLU A 176 12.62 16.89 -29.35
N TYR A 177 12.04 18.07 -29.31
CA TYR A 177 11.39 18.72 -30.47
C TYR A 177 12.25 19.86 -31.02
N SER A 178 12.08 20.17 -32.31
CA SER A 178 12.81 21.25 -33.01
C SER A 178 12.70 22.63 -32.35
N ASN A 179 11.57 22.93 -31.71
CA ASN A 179 11.37 24.18 -30.95
C ASN A 179 12.16 24.25 -29.63
N GLY A 180 12.95 23.23 -29.29
CA GLY A 180 13.76 23.15 -28.07
C GLY A 180 13.01 22.54 -26.87
N ASN A 181 11.75 22.15 -27.02
CA ASN A 181 11.02 21.45 -25.96
C ASN A 181 11.54 20.02 -25.81
N THR A 182 11.84 19.61 -24.58
CA THR A 182 12.24 18.22 -24.26
C THR A 182 11.24 17.62 -23.28
N LEU A 183 10.77 16.41 -23.58
CA LEU A 183 9.96 15.58 -22.71
C LEU A 183 10.87 14.57 -22.02
N GLY A 184 10.81 14.49 -20.69
CA GLY A 184 11.71 13.65 -19.90
C GLY A 184 13.03 14.36 -19.54
N GLU A 185 13.91 13.65 -18.84
CA GLU A 185 15.22 14.17 -18.44
C GLU A 185 16.27 13.92 -19.53
N TYR A 186 16.81 14.99 -20.09
CA TYR A 186 17.96 14.91 -20.99
C TYR A 186 19.22 14.50 -20.20
N ASN A 187 19.65 13.25 -20.33
CA ASN A 187 20.86 12.72 -19.70
C ASN A 187 21.76 11.97 -20.70
N GLY A 188 21.74 12.40 -21.97
CA GLY A 188 22.37 11.69 -23.09
C GLY A 188 21.59 10.46 -23.52
N CYS A 189 21.85 9.98 -24.75
CA CYS A 189 21.21 8.78 -25.28
C CYS A 189 22.21 7.64 -25.36
N TRP A 190 21.93 6.53 -24.67
CA TRP A 190 22.78 5.34 -24.72
C TRP A 190 22.60 4.55 -26.03
N ARG A 191 21.42 4.65 -26.65
CA ARG A 191 21.12 4.08 -27.97
C ARG A 191 21.17 5.16 -29.04
N ASP A 192 20.79 4.78 -30.26
CA ASP A 192 20.60 5.71 -31.36
C ASP A 192 19.43 6.65 -31.08
N VAL A 193 19.60 7.91 -31.52
CA VAL A 193 18.55 8.92 -31.55
C VAL A 193 17.91 8.87 -32.93
N ASP A 194 16.63 8.51 -32.99
CA ASP A 194 15.85 8.54 -34.22
C ASP A 194 15.32 9.95 -34.44
N LYS A 195 15.69 10.57 -35.56
CA LYS A 195 15.15 11.85 -36.00
C LYS A 195 14.06 11.61 -37.02
N VAL A 196 12.90 12.21 -36.80
CA VAL A 196 11.72 12.06 -37.65
C VAL A 196 11.14 13.44 -37.93
N GLU A 197 10.76 13.68 -39.18
CA GLU A 197 10.24 14.96 -39.65
C GLU A 197 8.81 14.75 -40.16
N SER A 198 7.93 15.72 -39.87
CA SER A 198 6.58 15.70 -40.45
C SER A 198 6.63 16.06 -41.93
N TRP A 199 5.83 15.38 -42.74
CA TRP A 199 5.91 15.50 -44.19
C TRP A 199 4.55 15.82 -44.81
N ASN A 200 4.56 16.38 -46.02
CA ASN A 200 3.34 16.65 -46.76
C ASN A 200 3.04 15.47 -47.68
N ARG A 201 1.90 14.81 -47.46
CA ARG A 201 1.42 13.77 -48.37
C ARG A 201 0.98 14.40 -49.68
N TRP A 202 0.08 15.39 -49.58
CA TRP A 202 -0.41 16.20 -50.70
C TRP A 202 -0.20 17.70 -50.38
N ILE A 203 -0.43 18.60 -51.34
CA ILE A 203 -0.12 20.06 -51.24
C ILE A 203 -0.68 20.73 -49.97
N PHE A 204 -1.81 20.25 -49.44
CA PHE A 204 -2.47 20.82 -48.25
C PHE A 204 -2.63 19.82 -47.09
N THR A 205 -1.97 18.65 -47.15
CA THR A 205 -2.14 17.59 -46.14
C THR A 205 -0.80 17.21 -45.55
N LYS A 206 -0.54 17.73 -44.34
CA LYS A 206 0.66 17.44 -43.54
C LYS A 206 0.38 16.25 -42.62
N CYS A 207 1.27 15.27 -42.62
CA CYS A 207 1.28 14.14 -41.71
C CYS A 207 2.22 14.44 -40.57
N SER A 208 1.66 14.59 -39.36
CA SER A 208 2.41 14.95 -38.18
C SER A 208 2.70 13.75 -37.28
N TYR A 209 3.79 13.83 -36.50
CA TYR A 209 4.05 12.89 -35.42
C TYR A 209 3.32 13.34 -34.15
N CYS A 210 2.51 12.44 -33.60
CA CYS A 210 1.72 12.62 -32.39
C CYS A 210 2.40 11.96 -31.20
N PHE A 211 2.29 12.59 -30.04
CA PHE A 211 2.58 11.94 -28.76
C PHE A 211 1.26 11.47 -28.14
N CYS A 212 1.15 10.18 -27.84
CA CYS A 212 -0.05 9.53 -27.34
C CYS A 212 0.26 8.64 -26.13
N LEU A 213 -0.77 8.07 -25.52
CA LEU A 213 -0.64 7.07 -24.45
C LEU A 213 -0.98 5.67 -24.99
N CYS A 214 -0.06 4.74 -24.88
CA CYS A 214 -0.24 3.34 -25.28
C CYS A 214 -0.72 2.50 -24.09
N ASP A 215 -1.87 1.85 -24.26
CA ASP A 215 -2.44 0.89 -23.33
C ASP A 215 -2.38 -0.53 -23.90
N GLU A 216 -1.26 -1.23 -23.66
CA GLU A 216 -1.03 -2.57 -24.24
C GLU A 216 -0.77 -3.66 -23.21
N LEU A 217 -1.32 -4.85 -23.49
CA LEU A 217 -0.90 -6.08 -22.83
C LEU A 217 0.35 -6.62 -23.52
N GLY A 218 1.18 -7.34 -22.76
CA GLY A 218 2.35 -8.00 -23.32
C GLY A 218 3.31 -8.48 -22.24
N PRO A 219 4.44 -9.12 -22.60
CA PRO A 219 5.38 -9.70 -21.64
C PRO A 219 6.01 -8.70 -20.66
N LYS A 220 6.02 -7.41 -21.00
CA LYS A 220 6.58 -6.31 -20.21
C LYS A 220 5.53 -5.49 -19.46
N SER A 221 4.28 -5.97 -19.43
CA SER A 221 3.19 -5.24 -18.79
C SER A 221 2.64 -6.01 -17.59
N ASP A 222 3.20 -5.73 -16.43
CA ASP A 222 2.79 -6.24 -15.13
C ASP A 222 1.78 -5.26 -14.52
N ARG A 223 0.50 -5.60 -14.60
CA ARG A 223 -0.62 -4.72 -14.25
C ARG A 223 -1.81 -5.47 -13.66
N TYR A 224 -1.52 -6.61 -13.06
CA TYR A 224 -2.52 -7.57 -12.60
C TYR A 224 -2.55 -7.58 -11.08
N PHE A 225 -3.74 -7.64 -10.49
CA PHE A 225 -3.93 -7.69 -9.04
C PHE A 225 -4.76 -8.91 -8.68
N ASN A 226 -4.29 -9.70 -7.72
CA ASN A 226 -4.97 -10.92 -7.29
C ASN A 226 -6.28 -10.60 -6.56
N LEU A 227 -7.37 -11.25 -6.94
CA LEU A 227 -8.69 -11.13 -6.31
C LEU A 227 -9.00 -12.30 -5.37
N ARG A 228 -8.22 -13.39 -5.43
CA ARG A 228 -8.39 -14.54 -4.53
C ARG A 228 -8.11 -14.18 -3.08
N GLU A 229 -8.86 -14.79 -2.18
CA GLU A 229 -8.68 -14.61 -0.74
C GLU A 229 -7.41 -15.26 -0.21
N THR A 230 -6.85 -14.65 0.83
CA THR A 230 -5.79 -15.24 1.65
C THR A 230 -6.27 -15.23 3.09
N ILE A 231 -6.44 -16.41 3.67
CA ILE A 231 -6.96 -16.62 5.03
C ILE A 231 -5.89 -17.36 5.84
N SER A 232 -5.71 -17.00 7.12
CA SER A 232 -4.86 -17.70 8.06
C SER A 232 -5.36 -19.12 8.33
N ASP A 233 -4.49 -19.98 8.86
CA ASP A 233 -4.88 -21.30 9.33
C ASP A 233 -5.70 -21.19 10.62
N VAL A 234 -6.98 -20.84 10.44
CA VAL A 234 -7.93 -20.65 11.53
C VAL A 234 -8.21 -21.96 12.28
N LYS A 235 -8.01 -23.12 11.65
CA LYS A 235 -8.13 -24.44 12.29
C LYS A 235 -7.03 -24.67 13.31
N ALA A 236 -5.83 -24.17 13.02
CA ALA A 236 -4.70 -24.16 13.94
C ALA A 236 -4.72 -22.96 14.92
N ASN A 237 -5.86 -22.26 15.06
CA ASN A 237 -6.00 -21.08 15.92
C ASN A 237 -5.02 -19.95 15.55
N LYS A 238 -4.70 -19.79 14.25
CA LYS A 238 -3.82 -18.73 13.76
C LYS A 238 -4.62 -17.51 13.29
N VAL A 239 -4.08 -16.33 13.58
CA VAL A 239 -4.62 -15.02 13.20
C VAL A 239 -3.60 -14.26 12.37
N VAL A 240 -4.03 -13.20 11.69
CA VAL A 240 -3.12 -12.32 10.96
C VAL A 240 -2.35 -11.42 11.92
N THR A 241 -1.04 -11.28 11.69
CA THR A 241 -0.12 -10.45 12.48
C THR A 241 0.64 -9.44 11.64
N GLY A 242 0.57 -9.54 10.31
CA GLY A 242 1.31 -8.68 9.40
C GLY A 242 0.84 -8.79 7.96
N VAL A 243 1.18 -7.80 7.15
CA VAL A 243 0.72 -7.67 5.75
C VAL A 243 1.83 -7.09 4.88
N ARG A 244 1.91 -7.51 3.62
CA ARG A 244 2.75 -6.88 2.59
C ARG A 244 2.21 -7.07 1.19
N PHE A 245 2.63 -6.22 0.25
CA PHE A 245 2.48 -6.55 -1.17
C PHE A 245 3.66 -7.40 -1.65
N ILE A 246 3.37 -8.35 -2.54
CA ILE A 246 4.39 -9.09 -3.28
C ILE A 246 3.93 -9.27 -4.73
N LYS A 247 4.85 -9.10 -5.69
CA LYS A 247 4.59 -9.44 -7.08
C LYS A 247 5.14 -10.81 -7.41
N LYS A 248 4.26 -11.74 -7.80
CA LYS A 248 4.63 -13.09 -8.24
C LYS A 248 3.90 -13.41 -9.53
N ASN A 249 4.59 -14.03 -10.49
CA ASN A 249 4.04 -14.31 -11.81
C ASN A 249 3.34 -13.10 -12.46
N ARG A 250 3.89 -11.90 -12.22
CA ARG A 250 3.41 -10.61 -12.74
C ARG A 250 2.11 -10.10 -12.11
N VAL A 251 1.58 -10.80 -11.12
CA VAL A 251 0.40 -10.43 -10.34
C VAL A 251 0.83 -9.87 -8.99
N PHE A 252 0.24 -8.74 -8.59
CA PHE A 252 0.36 -8.19 -7.24
C PHE A 252 -0.60 -8.92 -6.31
N HIS A 253 -0.04 -9.48 -5.22
CA HIS A 253 -0.78 -10.14 -4.16
C HIS A 253 -0.62 -9.36 -2.86
N ILE A 254 -1.68 -9.35 -2.04
CA ILE A 254 -1.54 -9.05 -0.62
C ILE A 254 -1.16 -10.37 0.06
N GLN A 255 0.02 -10.41 0.67
CA GLN A 255 0.49 -11.54 1.45
C GLN A 255 0.33 -11.22 2.94
N ILE A 256 -0.10 -12.22 3.71
CA ILE A 256 -0.30 -12.08 5.16
C ILE A 256 0.69 -12.93 5.94
N GLN A 257 1.14 -12.40 7.07
CA GLN A 257 1.83 -13.16 8.11
C GLN A 257 0.78 -13.66 9.10
N GLN A 258 0.92 -14.91 9.53
CA GLN A 258 0.07 -15.52 10.52
C GLN A 258 0.87 -15.97 11.74
N GLY A 259 0.20 -16.09 12.89
CA GLY A 259 0.75 -16.66 14.11
C GLY A 259 -0.35 -17.23 15.00
N GLN A 260 -0.02 -18.25 15.79
CA GLN A 260 -0.97 -18.87 16.72
C GLN A 260 -1.34 -17.89 17.82
N LEU A 261 -2.64 -17.68 18.00
CA LEU A 261 -3.22 -16.86 19.05
C LEU A 261 -3.08 -17.57 20.41
N LEU A 262 -2.70 -16.80 21.42
CA LEU A 262 -2.53 -17.21 22.80
C LEU A 262 -3.41 -16.37 23.73
N PRO A 263 -3.61 -16.80 24.99
CA PRO A 263 -4.40 -16.05 25.97
C PRO A 263 -4.05 -14.56 26.02
N ARG A 264 -5.09 -13.72 26.15
CA ARG A 264 -4.98 -12.26 26.26
C ARG A 264 -4.32 -11.58 25.06
N GLY A 265 -4.53 -12.13 23.87
CA GLY A 265 -4.05 -11.55 22.62
C GLY A 265 -2.53 -11.63 22.42
N ALA A 266 -1.84 -12.53 23.14
CA ALA A 266 -0.45 -12.83 22.83
C ALA A 266 -0.35 -13.67 21.55
N ILE A 267 0.80 -13.62 20.87
CA ILE A 267 1.09 -14.42 19.69
C ILE A 267 2.27 -15.33 19.99
N ASN A 268 2.18 -16.60 19.59
CA ASN A 268 3.29 -17.52 19.67
C ASN A 268 4.32 -17.22 18.55
N GLU A 269 5.39 -16.52 18.90
CA GLU A 269 6.45 -16.10 17.95
C GLU A 269 7.06 -17.27 17.16
N SER A 270 7.15 -18.46 17.77
CA SER A 270 7.71 -19.66 17.12
C SER A 270 6.85 -20.19 15.96
N THR A 271 5.60 -19.74 15.88
CA THR A 271 4.63 -20.16 14.85
C THR A 271 4.43 -19.11 13.76
N LEU A 272 5.18 -18.01 13.80
CA LEU A 272 5.08 -16.95 12.81
C LEU A 272 5.56 -17.44 11.44
N ASP A 273 4.69 -17.31 10.44
CA ASP A 273 5.01 -17.65 9.06
C ASP A 273 4.23 -16.77 8.08
N TRP A 274 4.85 -16.48 6.93
CA TRP A 274 4.18 -15.81 5.81
C TRP A 274 3.49 -16.85 4.95
N ILE A 275 2.19 -16.71 4.75
CA ILE A 275 1.41 -17.64 3.92
C ILE A 275 1.88 -17.48 2.46
N PRO A 276 2.33 -18.56 1.79
CA PRO A 276 2.71 -18.48 0.39
C PRO A 276 1.54 -17.98 -0.46
N VAL A 277 1.80 -17.00 -1.32
CA VAL A 277 0.79 -16.57 -2.31
C VAL A 277 0.69 -17.59 -3.43
N ASP A 278 -0.52 -17.70 -4.00
CA ASP A 278 -0.82 -18.53 -5.16
C ASP A 278 0.23 -18.37 -6.26
N ASP A 279 0.57 -19.47 -6.94
CA ASP A 279 1.58 -19.50 -7.99
C ASP A 279 0.99 -19.63 -9.40
N TYR A 280 -0.30 -19.29 -9.57
CA TYR A 280 -0.93 -19.27 -10.88
C TYR A 280 -0.29 -18.22 -11.78
N LYS A 281 -0.46 -18.41 -13.09
CA LYS A 281 -0.11 -17.45 -14.13
C LYS A 281 -1.38 -16.97 -14.80
N ILE A 282 -1.36 -15.72 -15.26
CA ILE A 282 -2.48 -15.08 -15.98
C ILE A 282 -2.91 -15.82 -17.27
N ASN A 283 -2.08 -16.74 -17.77
CA ASN A 283 -2.35 -17.54 -18.97
C ASN A 283 -2.70 -19.00 -18.67
N ASP A 284 -2.86 -19.37 -17.40
CA ASP A 284 -3.31 -20.70 -17.01
C ASP A 284 -4.79 -20.89 -17.40
N THR A 285 -5.15 -22.10 -17.84
CA THR A 285 -6.46 -22.37 -18.47
C THR A 285 -7.67 -22.19 -17.54
N THR A 286 -7.46 -22.25 -16.22
CA THR A 286 -8.52 -22.15 -15.21
C THR A 286 -8.54 -20.79 -14.51
N VAL A 287 -7.74 -19.83 -14.98
CA VAL A 287 -7.59 -18.52 -14.37
C VAL A 287 -8.26 -17.48 -15.26
N MET A 288 -9.12 -16.64 -14.68
CA MET A 288 -9.93 -15.66 -15.40
C MET A 288 -9.78 -14.25 -14.83
N ASP A 289 -9.66 -13.27 -15.73
CA ASP A 289 -9.74 -11.84 -15.39
C ASP A 289 -11.14 -11.47 -14.87
N GLY A 290 -11.20 -10.64 -13.85
CA GLY A 290 -12.40 -10.29 -13.10
C GLY A 290 -12.86 -11.33 -12.07
N VAL A 291 -12.22 -12.51 -12.02
CA VAL A 291 -12.55 -13.58 -11.05
C VAL A 291 -11.34 -13.90 -10.18
N ASP A 292 -10.21 -14.29 -10.78
CA ASP A 292 -9.00 -14.67 -10.06
C ASP A 292 -8.04 -13.50 -9.89
N TYR A 293 -7.98 -12.64 -10.90
CA TYR A 293 -7.19 -11.42 -10.91
C TYR A 293 -7.94 -10.30 -11.65
N HIS A 294 -7.50 -9.07 -11.46
CA HIS A 294 -7.98 -7.90 -12.18
C HIS A 294 -6.86 -7.30 -13.03
N THR A 295 -7.13 -7.06 -14.32
CA THR A 295 -6.22 -6.32 -15.20
C THR A 295 -6.53 -4.83 -15.19
N LEU A 296 -5.53 -4.00 -14.87
CA LEU A 296 -5.67 -2.56 -15.03
C LEU A 296 -5.76 -2.14 -16.51
N THR A 297 -6.66 -1.21 -16.83
CA THR A 297 -6.90 -0.68 -18.18
C THR A 297 -7.12 0.83 -18.11
N TYR A 298 -7.16 1.52 -19.25
CA TYR A 298 -7.53 2.94 -19.29
C TYR A 298 -8.80 3.24 -18.47
N THR A 299 -9.86 2.45 -18.55
CA THR A 299 -11.11 2.75 -17.83
C THR A 299 -11.21 2.12 -16.44
N SER A 300 -10.30 1.22 -16.08
CA SER A 300 -10.36 0.48 -14.81
C SER A 300 -8.97 0.37 -14.22
N ARG A 301 -8.60 1.35 -13.41
CA ARG A 301 -7.25 1.51 -12.87
C ARG A 301 -7.21 2.14 -11.48
N SER A 302 -8.36 2.21 -10.81
CA SER A 302 -8.48 2.80 -9.48
C SER A 302 -8.20 1.76 -8.39
N LEU A 303 -7.63 2.23 -7.28
CA LEU A 303 -7.45 1.51 -6.03
C LEU A 303 -7.90 2.38 -4.86
N ASP A 304 -8.79 1.83 -4.05
CA ASP A 304 -9.34 2.52 -2.90
C ASP A 304 -8.36 2.57 -1.73
N LEU A 305 -8.25 3.76 -1.15
CA LEU A 305 -7.51 4.03 0.07
C LEU A 305 -8.49 3.99 1.24
N THR A 306 -8.46 2.88 1.97
CA THR A 306 -9.43 2.61 3.04
C THR A 306 -8.76 1.92 4.20
N GLU A 307 -9.23 2.21 5.41
CA GLU A 307 -9.02 1.40 6.60
C GLU A 307 -10.28 0.58 6.87
N ILE A 308 -10.14 -0.72 7.03
CA ILE A 308 -11.23 -1.62 7.43
C ILE A 308 -10.89 -2.18 8.80
N LYS A 309 -11.68 -1.80 9.80
CA LYS A 309 -11.48 -2.14 11.21
C LYS A 309 -12.82 -2.41 11.90
N LYS A 310 -12.83 -3.32 12.86
CA LYS A 310 -14.04 -3.69 13.63
C LYS A 310 -14.01 -3.07 15.02
N SER A 311 -13.93 -1.73 15.09
CA SER A 311 -13.77 -1.01 16.36
C SER A 311 -15.01 -1.10 17.28
N ASP A 312 -16.19 -1.29 16.71
CA ASP A 312 -17.46 -1.32 17.46
C ASP A 312 -17.74 -2.68 18.12
N ASP A 313 -17.02 -3.73 17.74
CA ASP A 313 -17.17 -5.07 18.31
C ASP A 313 -15.79 -5.68 18.58
N PRO A 314 -15.31 -5.64 19.84
CA PRO A 314 -14.00 -6.18 20.18
C PRO A 314 -13.95 -7.71 20.09
N SER A 315 -15.07 -8.42 19.91
CA SER A 315 -15.05 -9.88 19.81
C SER A 315 -14.44 -10.42 18.52
N PHE A 316 -13.99 -9.55 17.60
CA PHE A 316 -13.44 -9.93 16.30
C PHE A 316 -11.96 -9.61 16.11
N VAL A 317 -11.27 -10.49 15.39
CA VAL A 317 -9.86 -10.36 14.99
C VAL A 317 -9.72 -10.64 13.49
N VAL A 318 -8.72 -10.04 12.86
CA VAL A 318 -8.44 -10.28 11.45
C VAL A 318 -7.87 -11.67 11.22
N THR A 319 -8.47 -12.40 10.28
CA THR A 319 -8.03 -13.74 9.84
C THR A 319 -7.81 -13.84 8.34
N GLY A 320 -8.14 -12.83 7.54
CA GLY A 320 -7.87 -12.88 6.11
C GLY A 320 -8.05 -11.56 5.38
N VAL A 321 -7.62 -11.54 4.13
CA VAL A 321 -7.65 -10.37 3.24
C VAL A 321 -7.93 -10.78 1.81
N ARG A 322 -8.53 -9.89 1.03
CA ARG A 322 -8.55 -9.96 -0.44
C ARG A 322 -8.72 -8.58 -1.06
N LEU A 323 -8.54 -8.50 -2.37
CA LEU A 323 -8.99 -7.36 -3.15
C LEU A 323 -10.29 -7.74 -3.87
N GLY A 324 -11.27 -6.86 -3.81
CA GLY A 324 -12.45 -6.87 -4.68
C GLY A 324 -12.21 -6.05 -5.96
N SER A 325 -13.09 -6.22 -6.95
CA SER A 325 -13.06 -5.45 -8.21
C SER A 325 -14.47 -5.03 -8.61
N TRP A 326 -15.01 -4.01 -7.92
CA TRP A 326 -16.36 -3.51 -8.20
C TRP A 326 -16.33 -2.19 -8.97
N PHE A 327 -15.84 -1.11 -8.34
CA PHE A 327 -15.68 0.22 -8.94
C PHE A 327 -14.20 0.61 -9.04
N GLY A 328 -13.35 -0.38 -9.31
CA GLY A 328 -11.92 -0.34 -9.01
C GLY A 328 -11.56 -1.41 -7.99
N LEU A 329 -10.28 -1.47 -7.67
CA LEU A 329 -9.78 -2.34 -6.63
C LEU A 329 -10.17 -1.80 -5.25
N ASN A 330 -10.78 -2.62 -4.42
CA ASN A 330 -11.11 -2.29 -3.03
C ASN A 330 -10.56 -3.36 -2.07
N LEU A 331 -10.12 -2.94 -0.90
CA LEU A 331 -9.72 -3.88 0.15
C LEU A 331 -10.96 -4.56 0.74
N GLU A 332 -10.87 -5.85 1.02
CA GLU A 332 -11.85 -6.56 1.85
C GLU A 332 -11.08 -7.34 2.94
N VAL A 333 -11.58 -7.28 4.17
CA VAL A 333 -10.93 -7.89 5.33
C VAL A 333 -11.86 -8.92 5.96
N HIS A 334 -11.33 -10.11 6.19
CA HIS A 334 -12.05 -11.19 6.86
C HIS A 334 -11.77 -11.15 8.37
N PHE A 335 -12.85 -11.13 9.14
CA PHE A 335 -12.82 -11.12 10.60
C PHE A 335 -13.43 -12.40 11.15
N SER A 336 -12.81 -12.97 12.18
CA SER A 336 -13.35 -14.11 12.93
C SER A 336 -13.58 -13.73 14.39
N LYS A 337 -14.62 -14.29 15.00
CA LYS A 337 -14.87 -14.14 16.43
C LYS A 337 -13.81 -14.88 17.24
N PHE A 338 -13.47 -14.34 18.42
CA PHE A 338 -12.55 -15.01 19.34
C PHE A 338 -12.83 -14.67 20.81
N ASP A 339 -12.41 -15.56 21.70
CA ASP A 339 -12.38 -15.34 23.14
C ASP A 339 -11.02 -14.72 23.51
N PHE A 340 -11.01 -13.44 23.86
CA PHE A 340 -9.77 -12.74 24.20
C PHE A 340 -9.06 -13.33 25.43
N VAL A 341 -9.81 -13.79 26.44
CA VAL A 341 -9.21 -14.30 27.68
C VAL A 341 -8.53 -15.63 27.42
N LYS A 342 -9.18 -16.53 26.68
CA LYS A 342 -8.61 -17.84 26.32
C LYS A 342 -7.61 -17.76 25.17
N GLY A 343 -7.74 -16.78 24.28
CA GLY A 343 -6.96 -16.67 23.07
C GLY A 343 -7.35 -17.69 22.01
N GLU A 344 -8.64 -17.99 21.88
CA GLU A 344 -9.17 -19.03 20.98
C GLU A 344 -10.21 -18.45 20.01
N LEU A 345 -10.09 -18.79 18.73
CA LEU A 345 -11.10 -18.48 17.71
C LEU A 345 -12.40 -19.28 17.99
N VAL A 346 -13.54 -18.62 17.84
CA VAL A 346 -14.86 -19.19 18.12
C VAL A 346 -15.54 -19.59 16.82
N GLU A 347 -15.52 -20.90 16.53
CA GLU A 347 -16.10 -21.50 15.31
C GLU A 347 -15.75 -20.71 14.03
N PRO A 348 -14.45 -20.52 13.72
CA PRO A 348 -14.01 -19.55 12.70
C PRO A 348 -14.47 -19.88 11.28
N GLU A 349 -14.81 -21.15 10.99
CA GLU A 349 -15.37 -21.56 9.69
C GLU A 349 -16.82 -21.09 9.46
N VAL A 350 -17.55 -20.78 10.55
CA VAL A 350 -18.97 -20.41 10.50
C VAL A 350 -19.16 -18.93 10.83
N ASN A 351 -18.39 -18.43 11.80
CA ASN A 351 -18.54 -17.07 12.33
C ASN A 351 -17.66 -16.02 11.62
N GLY A 352 -17.02 -16.40 10.51
CA GLY A 352 -16.23 -15.50 9.66
C GLY A 352 -17.10 -14.50 8.91
N VAL A 353 -16.66 -13.24 8.83
CA VAL A 353 -17.35 -12.17 8.10
C VAL A 353 -16.36 -11.37 7.28
N TRP A 354 -16.68 -11.17 6.00
CA TRP A 354 -16.00 -10.23 5.13
C TRP A 354 -16.59 -8.83 5.29
N GLU A 355 -15.75 -7.85 5.54
CA GLU A 355 -16.13 -6.44 5.63
C GLU A 355 -15.38 -5.63 4.55
N THR A 356 -16.06 -4.62 4.02
CA THR A 356 -15.52 -3.63 3.08
C THR A 356 -16.18 -2.29 3.35
N ASN A 357 -15.52 -1.19 3.02
CA ASN A 357 -16.12 0.13 3.15
C ASN A 357 -17.19 0.36 2.08
N ASN A 358 -18.22 1.12 2.44
CA ASN A 358 -19.31 1.51 1.54
C ASN A 358 -18.86 2.67 0.65
N ILE A 359 -18.81 2.45 -0.66
CA ILE A 359 -18.20 3.36 -1.64
C ILE A 359 -19.29 4.17 -2.37
N TYR A 360 -19.85 5.20 -1.73
CA TYR A 360 -20.88 6.04 -2.35
C TYR A 360 -20.35 7.36 -2.93
N ALA A 361 -19.30 7.94 -2.34
CA ALA A 361 -18.58 9.10 -2.87
C ALA A 361 -17.08 8.98 -2.55
N ARG A 362 -16.22 9.13 -3.58
CA ARG A 362 -14.76 9.07 -3.40
C ARG A 362 -14.05 10.26 -4.04
N GLU A 363 -12.98 10.72 -3.39
CA GLU A 363 -12.09 11.77 -3.91
C GLU A 363 -10.80 11.15 -4.47
N ARG A 364 -10.39 11.59 -5.67
CA ARG A 364 -9.13 11.16 -6.31
C ARG A 364 -7.96 11.91 -5.68
N VAL A 365 -6.92 11.19 -5.27
CA VAL A 365 -5.75 11.77 -4.56
C VAL A 365 -4.54 11.98 -5.49
N ASN A 366 -4.58 11.50 -6.73
CA ASN A 366 -3.45 11.61 -7.66
C ASN A 366 -2.99 13.05 -7.90
N PRO A 367 -1.67 13.31 -7.84
CA PRO A 367 -1.11 14.53 -8.38
C PRO A 367 -1.18 14.50 -9.91
N ASP A 368 -1.67 15.58 -10.50
CA ASP A 368 -1.61 15.76 -11.96
C ASP A 368 -0.16 15.99 -12.40
N ASN A 369 0.19 15.44 -13.58
CA ASN A 369 1.50 15.64 -14.22
C ASN A 369 2.72 15.33 -13.30
N ALA A 370 2.65 14.19 -12.61
CA ALA A 370 3.58 13.85 -11.54
C ALA A 370 4.89 13.19 -12.04
N ASP A 371 6.02 13.55 -11.45
CA ASP A 371 7.31 12.89 -11.71
C ASP A 371 7.45 11.57 -10.91
N LEU A 372 8.52 10.83 -11.20
CA LEU A 372 8.86 9.57 -10.53
C LEU A 372 8.98 9.76 -9.01
N PRO A 373 8.28 8.97 -8.19
CA PRO A 373 8.35 9.06 -6.73
C PRO A 373 9.78 8.97 -6.19
N THR A 374 10.63 8.18 -6.84
CA THR A 374 12.03 7.95 -6.43
C THR A 374 12.97 9.14 -6.70
N ARG A 375 12.56 10.14 -7.50
CA ARG A 375 13.35 11.36 -7.77
C ARG A 375 13.18 12.44 -6.70
N ALA A 376 12.22 12.28 -5.79
CA ALA A 376 11.94 13.28 -4.76
C ALA A 376 13.14 13.49 -3.82
N LYS A 377 13.78 14.67 -3.89
CA LYS A 377 15.01 15.01 -3.12
C LYS A 377 14.83 15.11 -1.59
N LYS A 378 13.59 15.17 -1.08
CA LYS A 378 13.29 15.26 0.37
C LYS A 378 12.43 14.07 0.79
N LYS A 379 12.82 13.36 1.85
CA LYS A 379 12.12 12.23 2.51
C LYS A 379 10.81 12.62 3.22
N LEU A 380 10.12 13.63 2.69
CA LEU A 380 8.88 14.15 3.26
C LEU A 380 7.78 13.87 2.24
N PHE A 381 7.55 12.58 1.95
CA PHE A 381 6.22 12.20 1.51
C PHE A 381 5.30 12.38 2.71
N GLU A 382 4.34 13.29 2.59
CA GLU A 382 3.27 13.36 3.57
C GLU A 382 2.45 12.08 3.37
N THR A 383 2.35 11.26 4.41
CA THR A 383 1.39 10.17 4.40
C THR A 383 0.03 10.84 4.46
N LEU A 384 -0.71 10.79 3.35
CA LEU A 384 -2.12 11.13 3.37
C LEU A 384 -2.80 9.93 4.02
N VAL A 385 -2.87 9.98 5.35
CA VAL A 385 -3.78 9.14 6.11
C VAL A 385 -5.19 9.53 5.64
N PRO A 386 -6.07 8.55 5.32
CA PRO A 386 -7.41 8.83 4.84
C PRO A 386 -8.08 9.93 5.68
N LYS A 387 -8.56 10.99 5.02
CA LYS A 387 -9.25 12.09 5.70
C LYS A 387 -10.60 11.60 6.20
N SER A 388 -10.69 11.29 7.50
CA SER A 388 -11.96 11.12 8.23
C SER A 388 -12.84 9.96 7.71
N ASP A 389 -13.70 9.43 8.56
CA ASP A 389 -14.69 8.39 8.23
C ASP A 389 -15.79 8.89 7.25
N GLN A 390 -15.65 10.10 6.67
CA GLN A 390 -16.64 10.78 5.83
C GLN A 390 -16.32 10.84 4.34
N TYR A 391 -15.05 10.71 3.92
CA TYR A 391 -14.67 10.78 2.50
C TYR A 391 -13.72 9.64 2.15
N ASN A 392 -14.24 8.63 1.45
CA ASN A 392 -13.39 7.58 0.89
C ASN A 392 -12.45 8.22 -0.16
N GLN A 393 -11.19 7.81 -0.18
CA GLN A 393 -10.22 8.29 -1.14
C GLN A 393 -9.81 7.16 -2.08
N PHE A 394 -9.40 7.49 -3.29
CA PHE A 394 -8.82 6.51 -4.20
C PHE A 394 -7.67 7.12 -4.99
N VAL A 395 -6.82 6.25 -5.49
CA VAL A 395 -5.79 6.59 -6.47
C VAL A 395 -6.05 5.85 -7.76
N GLU A 396 -5.63 6.45 -8.87
CA GLU A 396 -5.57 5.79 -10.17
C GLU A 396 -4.13 5.47 -10.53
N PHE A 397 -3.89 4.32 -11.14
CA PHE A 397 -2.60 4.06 -11.78
C PHE A 397 -2.58 4.77 -13.13
N VAL A 398 -1.79 5.85 -13.23
CA VAL A 398 -1.68 6.71 -14.41
C VAL A 398 -0.23 6.89 -14.79
N ASN A 399 0.03 7.40 -15.99
CA ASN A 399 1.38 7.72 -16.40
C ASN A 399 2.00 8.87 -15.59
N THR A 400 3.33 8.87 -15.52
CA THR A 400 4.10 10.03 -15.12
C THR A 400 3.87 11.22 -16.07
N GLY A 401 4.23 12.41 -15.60
CA GLY A 401 4.11 13.64 -16.37
C GLY A 401 4.84 13.57 -17.71
N VAL A 402 4.21 14.15 -18.74
CA VAL A 402 4.74 14.12 -20.11
C VAL A 402 6.02 14.94 -20.19
N ASP A 403 6.05 16.14 -19.60
CA ASP A 403 7.26 16.97 -19.53
C ASP A 403 8.33 16.38 -18.60
N LYS A 404 7.92 15.73 -17.50
CA LYS A 404 8.84 15.21 -16.47
C LYS A 404 9.56 13.92 -16.88
N ASP A 405 8.83 13.01 -17.50
CA ASP A 405 9.30 11.63 -17.70
C ASP A 405 8.83 11.04 -19.04
N ALA A 406 8.36 11.87 -19.98
CA ALA A 406 7.80 11.43 -21.26
C ALA A 406 6.70 10.37 -21.10
N ALA A 407 5.96 10.40 -19.98
CA ALA A 407 4.95 9.42 -19.60
C ALA A 407 5.44 7.96 -19.60
N GLN A 408 6.71 7.71 -19.23
CA GLN A 408 7.34 6.40 -19.41
C GLN A 408 7.13 5.42 -18.25
N ALA A 409 6.66 5.88 -17.09
CA ALA A 409 6.35 5.03 -15.94
C ALA A 409 4.88 5.18 -15.52
N THR A 410 4.36 4.16 -14.83
CA THR A 410 3.02 4.19 -14.23
C THR A 410 3.14 4.43 -12.73
N VAL A 411 2.44 5.43 -12.21
CA VAL A 411 2.39 5.83 -10.81
C VAL A 411 0.96 5.79 -10.27
N PRO A 412 0.73 5.55 -8.97
CA PRO A 412 1.74 5.39 -7.91
C PRO A 412 2.53 4.08 -8.00
N PHE A 413 3.71 4.07 -7.36
CA PHE A 413 4.45 2.85 -7.11
C PHE A 413 3.85 2.09 -5.91
N ILE A 414 4.21 0.82 -5.72
CA ILE A 414 3.70 -0.01 -4.63
C ILE A 414 4.85 -0.28 -3.66
N ASP A 415 4.67 0.10 -2.40
CA ASP A 415 5.58 -0.26 -1.30
C ASP A 415 5.38 -1.74 -0.96
N ILE A 416 6.44 -2.54 -1.15
CA ILE A 416 6.41 -4.00 -0.98
C ILE A 416 7.04 -4.45 0.35
N ARG A 417 7.39 -3.51 1.22
CA ARG A 417 7.95 -3.83 2.53
C ARG A 417 6.89 -4.46 3.43
N GLU A 418 7.36 -5.30 4.34
CA GLU A 418 6.48 -5.92 5.31
C GLU A 418 6.03 -4.95 6.38
N VAL A 419 4.75 -4.99 6.73
CA VAL A 419 4.21 -4.19 7.83
C VAL A 419 3.78 -5.15 8.92
N VAL A 420 4.57 -5.14 10.00
CA VAL A 420 4.43 -6.01 11.18
C VAL A 420 4.61 -5.19 12.46
N SER A 421 4.03 -5.67 13.55
CA SER A 421 4.28 -5.15 14.88
C SER A 421 5.32 -6.02 15.62
N ILE A 422 6.19 -5.40 16.40
CA ILE A 422 7.21 -6.07 17.23
C ILE A 422 7.04 -5.60 18.68
N PRO A 423 6.64 -6.46 19.64
CA PRO A 423 6.28 -7.86 19.45
C PRO A 423 5.01 -8.04 18.59
N PRO A 424 4.82 -9.22 17.97
CA PRO A 424 3.63 -9.51 17.18
C PRO A 424 2.37 -9.47 18.03
N VAL A 425 1.30 -8.92 17.47
CA VAL A 425 -0.03 -8.82 18.10
C VAL A 425 -1.11 -9.16 17.08
N PRO A 426 -2.29 -9.63 17.51
CA PRO A 426 -3.44 -9.75 16.64
C PRO A 426 -3.81 -8.38 16.06
N LEU A 427 -4.39 -8.39 14.85
CA LEU A 427 -4.86 -7.18 14.19
C LEU A 427 -6.38 -7.00 14.39
N GLY A 428 -6.79 -5.76 14.64
CA GLY A 428 -8.19 -5.33 14.67
C GLY A 428 -8.65 -4.70 13.35
N GLY A 429 -7.75 -4.58 12.37
CA GLY A 429 -8.05 -4.07 11.03
C GLY A 429 -6.82 -4.01 10.14
N ILE A 430 -7.05 -3.75 8.85
CA ILE A 430 -6.03 -3.55 7.81
C ILE A 430 -6.47 -2.37 6.95
N GLY A 431 -5.50 -1.62 6.42
CA GLY A 431 -5.76 -0.53 5.49
C GLY A 431 -4.79 -0.49 4.31
N LEU A 432 -5.19 0.30 3.31
CA LEU A 432 -4.33 0.74 2.21
C LEU A 432 -4.25 2.27 2.23
N SER A 433 -3.02 2.78 2.23
CA SER A 433 -2.73 4.21 2.38
C SER A 433 -1.87 4.70 1.21
N TYR A 434 -1.89 6.01 0.97
CA TYR A 434 -1.07 6.67 -0.05
C TYR A 434 -0.10 7.66 0.57
N LYS A 435 1.17 7.56 0.17
CA LYS A 435 2.23 8.51 0.51
C LYS A 435 2.55 9.33 -0.71
N GLY A 436 2.27 10.61 -0.63
CA GLY A 436 2.40 11.53 -1.75
C GLY A 436 3.26 12.72 -1.40
N LYS A 437 3.81 13.33 -2.43
CA LYS A 437 4.38 14.67 -2.37
C LYS A 437 3.93 15.41 -3.60
N GLU A 438 3.56 16.68 -3.44
CA GLU A 438 3.20 17.53 -4.56
C GLU A 438 4.26 17.46 -5.68
N GLY A 439 3.80 17.21 -6.91
CA GLY A 439 4.62 17.03 -8.10
C GLY A 439 5.22 15.63 -8.31
N TYR A 440 4.96 14.64 -7.44
CA TYR A 440 5.49 13.28 -7.54
C TYR A 440 4.40 12.22 -7.36
N GLY A 441 4.49 11.12 -8.11
CA GLY A 441 3.42 10.12 -8.22
C GLY A 441 3.14 9.28 -6.96
N GLY A 442 3.97 9.40 -5.92
CA GLY A 442 3.80 8.73 -4.63
C GLY A 442 3.85 7.20 -4.62
N PHE A 443 3.48 6.63 -3.46
CA PHE A 443 3.47 5.19 -3.19
C PHE A 443 2.16 4.77 -2.52
N VAL A 444 1.62 3.63 -2.93
CA VAL A 444 0.59 2.91 -2.16
C VAL A 444 1.27 1.90 -1.26
N LEU A 445 0.75 1.74 -0.03
CA LEU A 445 1.30 0.82 0.95
C LEU A 445 0.19 0.19 1.81
N PRO A 446 0.45 -1.01 2.38
CA PRO A 446 -0.42 -1.55 3.40
C PRO A 446 -0.19 -0.86 4.75
N GLU A 447 -1.22 -0.88 5.57
CA GLU A 447 -1.22 -0.46 6.97
C GLU A 447 -1.90 -1.55 7.81
N ILE A 448 -1.37 -1.80 9.01
CA ILE A 448 -2.02 -2.70 9.97
C ILE A 448 -2.57 -1.89 11.13
N ILE A 449 -3.74 -2.28 11.62
CA ILE A 449 -4.33 -1.70 12.84
C ILE A 449 -4.24 -2.76 13.93
N ASN A 450 -3.40 -2.52 14.94
CA ASN A 450 -3.28 -3.42 16.08
C ASN A 450 -4.63 -3.57 16.80
N TYR A 451 -4.88 -4.74 17.36
CA TYR A 451 -6.10 -5.02 18.11
C TYR A 451 -6.25 -4.08 19.32
N ASP A 452 -7.48 -3.62 19.58
CA ASP A 452 -7.75 -2.71 20.69
C ASP A 452 -7.90 -3.48 22.01
N ILE A 453 -6.92 -3.32 22.88
CA ILE A 453 -6.91 -3.96 24.20
C ILE A 453 -7.74 -3.21 25.24
N LEU A 454 -8.11 -1.96 24.97
CA LEU A 454 -8.75 -1.07 25.94
C LEU A 454 -10.02 -1.68 26.58
N PRO A 455 -10.91 -2.38 25.83
CA PRO A 455 -12.10 -3.00 26.40
C PRO A 455 -11.83 -4.08 27.46
N TYR A 456 -10.61 -4.61 27.53
CA TYR A 456 -10.23 -5.69 28.45
C TYR A 456 -9.40 -5.19 29.64
N ILE A 457 -9.16 -3.88 29.75
CA ILE A 457 -8.48 -3.28 30.90
C ILE A 457 -9.54 -2.99 31.97
N PRO A 458 -9.40 -3.53 33.20
CA PRO A 458 -10.35 -3.29 34.27
C PRO A 458 -10.35 -1.79 34.64
N VAL A 459 -11.52 -1.16 34.63
CA VAL A 459 -11.67 0.23 35.07
C VAL A 459 -11.65 0.26 36.60
N PRO A 460 -10.89 1.18 37.25
CA PRO A 460 -10.93 1.33 38.70
C PRO A 460 -12.37 1.65 39.12
N LYS A 461 -12.90 0.96 40.12
CA LYS A 461 -14.18 1.35 40.71
C LYS A 461 -13.96 2.72 41.35
N THR A 462 -14.66 3.76 40.88
CA THR A 462 -14.68 5.03 41.63
C THR A 462 -15.15 4.74 43.04
N PRO A 463 -14.40 5.15 44.09
CA PRO A 463 -14.88 5.01 45.45
C PRO A 463 -16.22 5.75 45.53
N SER A 464 -17.26 5.03 45.97
CA SER A 464 -18.55 5.62 46.30
C SER A 464 -18.28 6.74 47.31
N LYS A 465 -18.60 7.98 46.91
CA LYS A 465 -18.51 9.16 47.77
C LYS A 465 -19.34 9.01 49.04
#